data_AF-A0A447TF98-F1
#
_entry.id   AF-A0A447TF98-F1
#
_cell.length_a   1.000
_cell.length_b   1.000
_cell.length_c   1.000
_cell.angle_alpha   90.00
_cell.angle_beta   90.00
_cell.angle_gamma   90.00
#
_symmetry.space_group_name_H-M   'P 1'
#
loop_
_entity.id
_entity.type
_entity.pdbx_description
1 polymer ?
#
loop_
_entity_poly.entity_id
_entity_poly.type
_entity_poly.pdbx_seq_one_letter_code
_entity_poly.pdbx_strand_id
1 'polypeptide(L)'
;MSVTIFSEFESEVRSYCRAFPAVFSRAKGEYLLAEDGRKFLDFFAGAGSLNYGHNDDDMIEAAISYMRKDGVLNGLDLNTSAKAEFIETFRTLVLQPRDLNYKLQFTGPTGANAVEAAMKLARKVTQRPDIACFSAATTACPWGRCR
;
A
#
# COMPACT_ATOMS: atom_id res chain seq x y z
N MET A 1 9.75 -13.23 23.44
CA MET A 1 11.13 -12.67 23.48
C MET A 1 11.16 -11.36 24.27
N SER A 2 12.34 -10.87 24.68
CA SER A 2 12.47 -9.58 25.38
C SER A 2 12.16 -8.41 24.43
N VAL A 3 11.25 -7.52 24.82
CA VAL A 3 10.85 -6.32 24.05
C VAL A 3 12.00 -5.28 23.96
N THR A 4 13.10 -5.50 24.68
CA THR A 4 14.25 -4.58 24.78
C THR A 4 14.89 -4.22 23.45
N ILE A 5 14.93 -5.15 22.49
CA ILE A 5 15.52 -4.90 21.17
C ILE A 5 14.80 -3.79 20.42
N PHE A 6 13.47 -3.70 20.56
CA PHE A 6 12.71 -2.63 19.94
C PHE A 6 13.01 -1.31 20.65
N SER A 7 12.96 -1.27 21.99
CA SER A 7 13.16 -0.03 22.74
C SER A 7 14.54 0.60 22.52
N GLU A 8 15.58 -0.22 22.37
CA GLU A 8 16.97 0.25 22.25
C GLU A 8 17.35 0.71 20.83
N PHE A 9 16.84 0.03 19.80
CA PHE A 9 17.34 0.20 18.43
C PHE A 9 16.33 0.81 17.44
N GLU A 10 15.04 0.84 17.78
CA GLU A 10 14.04 1.42 16.90
C GLU A 10 13.85 2.93 17.20
N SER A 11 13.70 3.73 16.15
CA SER A 11 13.51 5.18 16.26
C SER A 11 12.31 5.55 17.15
N GLU A 12 12.47 6.63 17.92
CA GLU A 12 11.39 7.18 18.77
C GLU A 12 10.19 7.76 18.00
N VAL A 13 10.24 7.85 16.66
CA VAL A 13 9.10 8.26 15.82
C VAL A 13 7.99 7.19 15.76
N ARG A 14 8.28 5.94 16.14
CA ARG A 14 7.31 4.83 16.17
C ARG A 14 6.02 5.17 16.92
N SER A 15 4.89 4.72 16.39
CA SER A 15 3.56 5.07 16.93
C SER A 15 2.73 3.82 17.28
N TYR A 16 2.49 2.92 16.32
CA TYR A 16 1.57 1.80 16.52
C TYR A 16 2.00 0.81 17.60
N CYS A 17 3.31 0.53 17.73
CA CYS A 17 3.84 -0.37 18.76
C CYS A 17 3.58 0.12 20.20
N ARG A 18 3.34 1.42 20.40
CA ARG A 18 2.96 1.99 21.70
C ARG A 18 1.49 1.72 22.03
N ALA A 19 0.62 1.73 21.01
CA ALA A 19 -0.80 1.42 21.15
C ALA A 19 -1.07 -0.09 21.27
N PHE A 20 -0.25 -0.92 20.62
CA PHE A 20 -0.36 -2.38 20.60
C PHE A 20 0.95 -3.03 21.10
N PRO A 21 1.24 -3.02 22.41
CA PRO A 21 2.49 -3.54 22.96
C PRO A 21 2.49 -5.08 23.04
N ALA A 22 2.51 -5.73 21.88
CA ALA A 22 2.61 -7.18 21.72
C ALA A 22 3.56 -7.53 20.57
N VAL A 23 4.21 -8.68 20.66
CA VAL A 23 5.04 -9.22 19.58
C VAL A 23 4.19 -10.20 18.79
N PHE A 24 3.80 -9.83 17.56
CA PHE A 24 2.99 -10.66 16.68
C PHE A 24 3.86 -11.61 15.85
N SER A 25 3.48 -12.88 15.80
CA SER A 25 4.27 -13.94 15.14
C SER A 25 3.56 -14.53 13.92
N ARG A 26 2.23 -14.54 13.89
CA ARG A 26 1.44 -15.09 12.77
C ARG A 26 0.21 -14.24 12.51
N ALA A 27 -0.25 -14.24 11.27
CA ALA A 27 -1.46 -13.56 10.85
C ALA A 27 -2.16 -14.35 9.75
N LYS A 28 -3.51 -14.42 9.77
CA LYS A 28 -4.32 -15.03 8.71
C LYS A 28 -5.73 -14.46 8.76
N GLY A 29 -6.25 -14.04 7.61
CA GLY A 29 -7.54 -13.38 7.51
C GLY A 29 -7.59 -12.16 8.44
N GLU A 30 -8.60 -12.09 9.28
CA GLU A 30 -8.84 -11.03 10.25
C GLU A 30 -8.10 -11.22 11.58
N TYR A 31 -7.22 -12.22 11.73
CA TYR A 31 -6.59 -12.54 13.00
C TYR A 31 -5.07 -12.35 13.02
N LEU A 32 -4.59 -11.79 14.13
CA LEU A 32 -3.19 -11.74 14.55
C LEU A 32 -2.96 -12.67 15.75
N LEU A 33 -1.84 -13.38 15.77
CA LEU A 33 -1.41 -14.19 16.91
C LEU A 33 -0.09 -13.65 17.45
N ALA A 34 -0.06 -13.38 18.76
CA ALA A 34 1.13 -12.97 19.47
C ALA A 34 1.97 -14.16 19.95
N GLU A 35 3.25 -13.93 20.22
CA GLU A 35 4.17 -14.93 20.77
C GLU A 35 3.73 -15.49 22.12
N ASP A 36 3.02 -14.69 22.92
CA ASP A 36 2.48 -15.11 24.21
C ASP A 36 1.17 -15.92 24.09
N GLY A 37 0.79 -16.30 22.86
CA GLY A 37 -0.38 -17.11 22.56
C GLY A 37 -1.69 -16.33 22.44
N ARG A 38 -1.70 -15.01 22.72
CA ARG A 38 -2.91 -14.20 22.56
C ARG A 38 -3.29 -14.08 21.09
N LYS A 39 -4.58 -14.27 20.79
CA LYS A 39 -5.18 -14.07 19.47
C LYS A 39 -5.99 -12.79 19.47
N PHE A 40 -5.80 -11.96 18.46
CA PHE A 40 -6.42 -10.65 18.30
C PHE A 40 -7.24 -10.62 17.02
N LEU A 41 -8.45 -10.08 17.11
CA LEU A 41 -9.25 -9.72 15.94
C LEU A 41 -8.77 -8.34 15.44
N ASP A 42 -8.29 -8.29 14.21
CA ASP A 42 -7.64 -7.13 13.61
C ASP A 42 -8.66 -6.24 12.88
N PHE A 43 -9.17 -5.23 13.59
CA PHE A 43 -9.99 -4.16 13.01
C PHE A 43 -9.14 -2.98 12.48
N PHE A 44 -7.82 -3.05 12.62
CA PHE A 44 -6.91 -2.05 12.10
C PHE A 44 -6.54 -2.32 10.64
N ALA A 45 -6.45 -3.60 10.24
CA ALA A 45 -6.23 -4.07 8.87
C ALA A 45 -5.07 -3.35 8.15
N GLY A 46 -4.00 -3.03 8.88
CA GLY A 46 -2.85 -2.26 8.37
C GLY A 46 -3.24 -0.86 7.88
N ALA A 47 -4.03 -0.12 8.67
CA ALA A 47 -4.63 1.15 8.27
C ALA A 47 -5.44 1.06 6.96
N GLY A 48 -6.16 -0.05 6.77
CA GLY A 48 -6.98 -0.31 5.58
C GLY A 48 -6.22 -0.84 4.36
N SER A 49 -4.93 -1.19 4.49
CA SER A 49 -4.16 -1.79 3.40
C SER A 49 -4.53 -3.25 3.13
N LEU A 50 -5.10 -3.94 4.11
CA LEU A 50 -5.38 -5.38 4.09
C LEU A 50 -6.89 -5.66 3.94
N ASN A 51 -7.51 -5.15 2.87
CA ASN A 51 -8.95 -5.34 2.62
C ASN A 51 -9.38 -6.81 2.47
N TYR A 52 -8.45 -7.69 2.09
CA TYR A 52 -8.68 -9.13 1.95
C TYR A 52 -8.16 -9.93 3.16
N GLY A 53 -7.77 -9.24 4.23
CA GLY A 53 -7.13 -9.84 5.40
C GLY A 53 -5.66 -10.20 5.17
N HIS A 54 -5.04 -10.73 6.23
CA HIS A 54 -3.65 -11.18 6.21
C HIS A 54 -3.52 -12.50 5.45
N ASN A 55 -2.52 -12.60 4.56
CA ASN A 55 -2.12 -13.84 3.91
C ASN A 55 -3.29 -14.58 3.25
N ASP A 56 -4.10 -13.88 2.44
CA ASP A 56 -5.11 -14.51 1.59
C ASP A 56 -4.50 -15.64 0.74
N ASP A 57 -5.17 -16.79 0.67
CA ASP A 57 -4.57 -18.01 0.07
C ASP A 57 -4.30 -17.83 -1.42
N ASP A 58 -5.23 -17.19 -2.15
CA ASP A 58 -5.10 -16.96 -3.58
C ASP A 58 -3.96 -15.98 -3.88
N MET A 59 -3.83 -14.91 -3.08
CA MET A 59 -2.75 -13.93 -3.23
C MET A 59 -1.36 -14.52 -2.93
N ILE A 60 -1.24 -15.30 -1.85
CA ILE A 60 0.02 -15.92 -1.46
C ILE A 60 0.46 -16.95 -2.49
N GLU A 61 -0.45 -17.81 -2.96
CA GLU A 61 -0.14 -18.82 -3.97
C GLU A 61 0.29 -18.17 -5.29
N ALA A 62 -0.41 -17.12 -5.73
CA ALA A 62 -0.04 -16.36 -6.94
C ALA A 62 1.36 -15.74 -6.82
N ALA A 63 1.68 -15.11 -5.69
CA ALA A 63 2.98 -14.49 -5.45
C ALA A 63 4.12 -15.54 -5.42
N ILE A 64 3.92 -16.65 -4.70
CA ILE A 64 4.90 -17.74 -4.63
C ILE A 64 5.10 -18.37 -6.00
N SER A 65 4.03 -18.62 -6.75
CA SER A 65 4.08 -19.18 -8.10
C SER A 65 4.86 -18.28 -9.06
N TYR A 66 4.66 -16.97 -9.00
CA TYR A 66 5.40 -15.99 -9.81
C TYR A 66 6.90 -16.03 -9.50
N MET A 67 7.27 -16.03 -8.22
CA MET A 67 8.68 -16.12 -7.79
C MET A 67 9.33 -17.44 -8.20
N ARG A 68 8.63 -18.56 -8.05
CA ARG A 68 9.15 -19.91 -8.44
C ARG A 68 9.36 -20.08 -9.94
N LYS A 69 8.78 -19.20 -10.76
CA LYS A 69 8.95 -19.17 -12.22
C LYS A 69 10.03 -18.18 -12.67
N ASP A 70 10.87 -17.69 -11.74
CA ASP A 70 11.90 -16.69 -11.98
C ASP A 70 11.34 -15.40 -12.62
N GLY A 71 10.13 -15.00 -12.20
CA GLY A 71 9.46 -13.80 -12.69
C GLY A 71 10.26 -12.53 -12.39
N VAL A 72 10.14 -11.52 -13.26
CA VAL A 72 10.82 -10.22 -13.09
C VAL A 72 10.29 -9.53 -11.84
N LEU A 73 11.13 -9.40 -10.80
CA LEU A 73 10.77 -8.77 -9.52
C LEU A 73 10.89 -7.24 -9.54
N ASN A 74 11.89 -6.70 -10.26
CA ASN A 74 12.06 -5.26 -10.45
C ASN A 74 12.46 -4.98 -11.90
N GLY A 75 11.54 -4.36 -12.65
CA GLY A 75 11.75 -3.99 -14.04
C GLY A 75 11.88 -2.49 -14.29
N LEU A 76 11.84 -1.64 -13.25
CA LEU A 76 11.71 -0.19 -13.40
C LEU A 76 10.56 0.19 -14.35
N ASP A 77 10.84 0.64 -15.57
CA ASP A 77 9.86 1.01 -16.58
C ASP A 77 9.63 -0.05 -17.67
N LEU A 78 10.40 -1.14 -17.65
CA LEU A 78 10.33 -2.22 -18.63
C LEU A 78 8.92 -2.78 -18.75
N ASN A 79 8.58 -3.24 -19.95
CA ASN A 79 7.36 -3.99 -20.18
C ASN A 79 7.57 -5.44 -19.74
N THR A 80 6.73 -5.90 -18.81
CA THR A 80 6.72 -7.28 -18.31
C THR A 80 5.36 -7.92 -18.56
N SER A 81 5.33 -9.25 -18.63
CA SER A 81 4.07 -10.00 -18.75
C SER A 81 3.12 -9.69 -17.59
N ALA A 82 3.63 -9.64 -16.36
CA ALA A 82 2.83 -9.28 -15.18
C ALA A 82 2.22 -7.87 -15.26
N LYS A 83 2.98 -6.89 -15.78
CA LYS A 83 2.46 -5.52 -15.98
C LYS A 83 1.35 -5.50 -17.03
N ALA A 84 1.51 -6.23 -18.14
CA ALA A 84 0.48 -6.32 -19.17
C ALA A 84 -0.79 -6.99 -18.64
N GLU A 85 -0.65 -8.12 -17.94
CA GLU A 85 -1.76 -8.86 -17.32
C GLU A 85 -2.52 -7.99 -16.30
N PHE A 86 -1.80 -7.24 -15.46
CA PHE A 86 -2.41 -6.30 -14.53
C PHE A 86 -3.24 -5.22 -15.24
N ILE A 87 -2.67 -4.59 -16.29
CA ILE A 87 -3.36 -3.52 -17.04
C ILE A 87 -4.64 -4.06 -17.69
N GLU A 88 -4.57 -5.22 -18.36
CA GLU A 88 -5.74 -5.83 -19.01
C GLU A 88 -6.80 -6.26 -18.00
N THR A 89 -6.39 -6.86 -16.88
CA THR A 89 -7.30 -7.27 -15.81
C THR A 89 -7.99 -6.07 -15.18
N PHE A 90 -7.25 -5.02 -14.84
CA PHE A 90 -7.80 -3.80 -14.26
C PHE A 90 -8.76 -3.10 -15.24
N ARG A 91 -8.39 -3.04 -16.52
CA ARG A 91 -9.25 -2.50 -17.57
C ARG A 91 -10.56 -3.28 -17.67
N THR A 92 -10.49 -4.61 -17.70
CA THR A 92 -11.65 -5.50 -17.93
C THR A 92 -12.58 -5.56 -16.72
N LEU A 93 -12.05 -5.67 -15.51
CA LEU A 93 -12.85 -5.86 -14.30
C LEU A 93 -13.26 -4.54 -13.63
N VAL A 94 -12.46 -3.48 -13.79
CA VAL A 94 -12.68 -2.20 -13.09
C VAL A 94 -13.19 -1.12 -14.02
N LEU A 95 -12.43 -0.80 -15.08
CA LEU A 95 -12.70 0.38 -15.91
C LEU A 95 -13.89 0.20 -16.86
N GLN A 96 -13.91 -0.88 -17.65
CA GLN A 96 -14.94 -1.11 -18.66
C GLN A 96 -16.37 -1.26 -18.08
N PRO A 97 -16.61 -2.03 -17.01
CA PRO A 97 -17.96 -2.17 -16.47
C PRO A 97 -18.53 -0.88 -15.86
N ARG A 98 -17.67 0.12 -15.64
CA ARG A 98 -18.02 1.43 -15.05
C ARG A 98 -17.92 2.57 -16.06
N ASP A 99 -17.68 2.28 -17.34
CA ASP A 99 -17.49 3.27 -18.41
C ASP A 99 -16.41 4.33 -18.10
N LEU A 100 -15.31 3.91 -17.46
CA LEU A 100 -14.23 4.81 -17.05
C LEU A 100 -13.11 4.83 -18.10
N ASN A 101 -12.96 5.96 -18.79
CA ASN A 101 -11.89 6.18 -19.77
C ASN A 101 -10.63 6.78 -19.12
N TYR A 102 -9.80 5.94 -18.50
CA TYR A 102 -8.55 6.36 -17.83
C TYR A 102 -7.30 5.69 -18.40
N LYS A 103 -6.17 6.41 -18.29
CA LYS A 103 -4.81 5.87 -18.49
C LYS A 103 -4.15 5.61 -17.14
N LEU A 104 -3.22 4.65 -17.09
CA LEU A 104 -2.50 4.27 -15.87
C LEU A 104 -1.10 4.88 -15.86
N GLN A 105 -0.74 5.48 -14.72
CA GLN A 105 0.63 5.92 -14.41
C GLN A 105 1.10 5.15 -13.17
N PHE A 106 2.17 4.38 -13.32
CA PHE A 106 2.82 3.72 -12.18
C PHE A 106 3.83 4.69 -11.56
N THR A 107 3.62 5.04 -10.29
CA THR A 107 4.51 5.92 -9.52
C THR A 107 5.41 5.12 -8.58
N GLY A 108 6.21 5.79 -7.75
CA GLY A 108 6.82 5.13 -6.58
C GLY A 108 5.74 4.45 -5.72
N PRO A 109 6.06 3.35 -5.02
CA PRO A 109 5.09 2.46 -4.37
C PRO A 109 4.59 3.01 -3.02
N THR A 110 4.19 4.28 -2.98
CA THR A 110 3.62 4.93 -1.79
C THR A 110 2.46 5.85 -2.18
N GLY A 111 1.51 6.03 -1.26
CA GLY A 111 0.40 6.99 -1.47
C GLY A 111 0.89 8.42 -1.68
N ALA A 112 2.01 8.81 -1.04
CA ALA A 112 2.60 10.13 -1.21
C ALA A 112 3.08 10.39 -2.65
N ASN A 113 3.74 9.41 -3.27
CA ASN A 113 4.21 9.54 -4.65
C ASN A 113 3.04 9.62 -5.64
N ALA A 114 1.96 8.87 -5.39
CA ALA A 114 0.75 8.93 -6.20
C ALA A 114 0.11 10.33 -6.15
N VAL A 115 -0.07 10.90 -4.95
CA VAL A 115 -0.63 12.26 -4.77
C VAL A 115 0.29 13.31 -5.37
N GLU A 116 1.60 13.20 -5.18
CA GLU A 116 2.57 14.14 -5.76
C GLU A 116 2.55 14.12 -7.30
N ALA A 117 2.50 12.92 -7.91
CA ALA A 117 2.40 12.79 -9.36
C ALA A 117 1.09 13.38 -9.90
N ALA A 118 -0.04 13.12 -9.22
CA ALA A 118 -1.34 13.68 -9.59
C ALA A 118 -1.33 15.22 -9.54
N MET A 119 -0.80 15.82 -8.47
CA MET A 119 -0.67 17.28 -8.36
C MET A 119 0.25 17.86 -9.43
N LYS A 120 1.40 17.22 -9.72
CA LYS A 120 2.31 17.66 -10.79
C LYS A 120 1.64 17.61 -12.15
N LEU A 121 0.87 16.55 -12.44
CA LEU A 121 0.11 16.43 -13.68
C LEU A 121 -0.95 17.53 -13.79
N ALA A 122 -1.75 17.75 -12.73
CA ALA A 122 -2.78 18.79 -12.71
C ALA A 122 -2.19 20.18 -12.96
N ARG A 123 -1.08 20.53 -12.30
CA ARG A 123 -0.36 21.80 -12.53
C ARG A 123 0.16 21.91 -13.96
N LYS A 124 0.74 20.83 -14.50
CA LYS A 124 1.29 20.81 -15.87
C LYS A 124 0.21 20.97 -16.94
N VAL A 125 -0.97 20.40 -16.75
CA VAL A 125 -2.07 20.50 -17.72
C VAL A 125 -2.81 21.82 -17.60
N THR A 126 -3.10 22.28 -16.38
CA THR A 126 -3.90 23.50 -16.16
C THR A 126 -3.09 24.79 -16.17
N GLN A 127 -1.75 24.71 -16.03
CA GLN A 127 -0.85 25.84 -15.83
C GLN A 127 -1.17 26.69 -14.58
N ARG A 128 -1.91 26.12 -13.61
CA ARG A 128 -2.24 26.78 -12.34
C ARG A 128 -1.37 26.20 -11.21
N PRO A 129 -0.72 27.03 -10.38
CA PRO A 129 0.16 26.53 -9.31
C PRO A 129 -0.62 26.04 -8.08
N ASP A 130 -1.79 26.62 -7.82
CA ASP A 130 -2.56 26.37 -6.60
C ASP A 130 -3.37 25.07 -6.68
N ILE A 131 -3.41 24.35 -5.56
CA ILE A 131 -4.21 23.14 -5.35
C ILE A 131 -5.05 23.39 -4.09
N ALA A 132 -6.37 23.34 -4.24
CA ALA A 132 -7.29 23.45 -3.11
C ALA A 132 -7.29 22.14 -2.31
N CYS A 133 -7.25 22.25 -0.99
CA CYS A 133 -7.40 21.13 -0.07
C CYS A 133 -8.57 21.36 0.89
N PHE A 134 -9.13 20.27 1.41
CA PHE A 134 -10.25 20.32 2.34
C PHE A 134 -9.76 20.15 3.78
N SER A 135 -10.45 20.78 4.74
CA SER A 135 -10.14 20.63 6.16
C SER A 135 -10.20 19.15 6.58
N ALA A 136 -9.25 18.74 7.43
CA ALA A 136 -9.05 17.37 7.90
C ALA A 136 -8.68 16.32 6.82
N ALA A 137 -8.42 16.73 5.57
CA ALA A 137 -7.90 15.81 4.56
C ALA A 137 -6.47 15.36 4.89
N THR A 138 -6.23 14.05 4.88
CA THR A 138 -4.89 13.49 5.06
C THR A 138 -4.33 13.08 3.70
N THR A 139 -3.65 14.01 3.04
CA THR A 139 -2.85 13.71 1.85
C THR A 139 -1.40 13.63 2.29
N ALA A 140 -0.72 12.50 2.09
CA ALA A 140 0.70 12.37 2.36
C ALA A 140 1.51 13.27 1.40
N CYS A 141 1.53 14.58 1.68
CA CYS A 141 2.26 15.56 0.89
C CYS A 141 3.59 15.82 1.61
N PRO A 142 4.73 15.37 1.06
CA PRO A 142 6.01 15.51 1.73
C PRO A 142 6.49 16.99 1.82
N TRP A 143 5.82 17.92 1.12
CA TRP A 143 6.33 19.27 0.88
C TRP A 143 5.32 20.41 1.09
N GLY A 144 4.22 20.18 1.81
CA GLY A 144 3.40 21.28 2.37
C GLY A 144 2.87 22.34 1.38
N ARG A 145 2.52 21.96 0.13
CA ARG A 145 2.02 22.90 -0.91
C ARG A 145 0.55 22.71 -1.25
N CYS A 146 -0.26 22.36 -0.26
CA CYS A 146 -1.70 22.46 -0.33
C CYS A 146 -2.11 23.67 0.52
N ARG A 147 -2.85 24.62 -0.08
CA ARG A 147 -3.44 25.75 0.63
C ARG A 147 -4.92 25.48 0.86
#